data_AF-A0A0J7MT97-F1
#
_entry.id   AF-A0A0J7MT97-F1
#
_cell.length_a   1.000
_cell.length_b   1.000
_cell.length_c   1.000
_cell.angle_alpha   90.00
_cell.angle_beta   90.00
_cell.angle_gamma   90.00
#
_symmetry.space_group_name_H-M   'P 1'
#
loop_
_entity.id
_entity.type
_entity.pdbx_description
1 polymer ?
#
loop_
_entity_poly.entity_id
_entity_poly.type
_entity_poly.pdbx_seq_one_letter_code
_entity_poly.pdbx_strand_id
1 'polypeptide(L)'
;MYLEVLLLFFEAVIDANIFPVLIEILSKAEFKTRKEAAWAITNATSGGTPDQIRYLAMQGCIPPLCDLLTVMDAKIVQVALNGLENILRLGEQDAPMHNGLNPYAVLIEECYGLDKIEFLQSHQNMDIYQKAFDIIERFFGSEEEDTRLVPSIDSQGQEYQFTAPDSSQLPVQGFEF
;
A
#
# COMPACT_ATOMS: atom_id res chain seq x y z
N MET A 1 -26.65 2.27 12.83
CA MET A 1 -26.95 1.38 13.97
C MET A 1 -26.94 -0.11 13.61
N TYR A 2 -26.47 -0.54 12.43
CA TYR A 2 -26.37 -1.98 12.10
C TYR A 2 -24.95 -2.50 11.83
N LEU A 3 -23.89 -1.68 11.93
CA LEU A 3 -22.50 -2.13 11.69
C LEU A 3 -21.55 -2.04 12.90
N GLU A 4 -21.98 -1.45 14.03
CA GLU A 4 -21.17 -1.45 15.27
C GLU A 4 -21.06 -2.84 15.94
N VAL A 5 -21.87 -3.81 15.51
CA VAL A 5 -21.88 -5.17 16.10
C VAL A 5 -20.78 -6.08 15.53
N LEU A 6 -20.11 -5.70 14.43
CA LEU A 6 -19.08 -6.56 13.83
C LEU A 6 -17.76 -6.60 14.62
N LEU A 7 -17.53 -5.64 15.52
CA LEU A 7 -16.33 -5.56 16.37
C LEU A 7 -16.23 -6.71 17.40
N LEU A 8 -17.31 -7.45 17.67
CA LEU A 8 -17.33 -8.52 18.69
C LEU A 8 -17.06 -9.93 18.15
N PHE A 9 -16.93 -10.12 16.83
CA PHE A 9 -16.99 -11.46 16.22
C PHE A 9 -15.92 -11.72 15.15
N PHE A 10 -14.76 -11.07 15.20
CA PHE A 10 -13.74 -11.26 14.17
C PHE A 10 -13.41 -12.76 13.95
N GLU A 11 -13.22 -13.54 15.03
CA GLU A 11 -13.03 -15.00 14.93
C GLU A 11 -14.23 -15.70 14.26
N ALA A 12 -15.47 -15.41 14.66
CA ALA A 12 -16.65 -16.03 14.05
C ALA A 12 -16.87 -15.62 12.58
N VAL A 13 -16.39 -14.44 12.16
CA VAL A 13 -16.45 -13.96 10.78
C VAL A 13 -15.39 -14.63 9.90
N ILE A 14 -14.20 -14.93 10.45
CA ILE A 14 -13.20 -15.77 9.78
C ILE A 14 -13.73 -17.20 9.63
N ASP A 15 -14.24 -17.79 10.72
CA ASP A 15 -14.73 -19.17 10.73
C ASP A 15 -15.90 -19.38 9.75
N ALA A 16 -16.70 -18.34 9.53
CA ALA A 16 -17.79 -18.33 8.56
C ALA A 16 -17.34 -18.00 7.11
N ASN A 17 -16.04 -17.81 6.86
CA ASN A 17 -15.46 -17.47 5.56
C ASN A 17 -16.13 -16.26 4.86
N ILE A 18 -16.43 -15.22 5.64
CA ILE A 18 -17.20 -14.06 5.16
C ILE A 18 -16.32 -13.07 4.39
N PHE A 19 -15.02 -13.00 4.68
CA PHE A 19 -14.11 -12.01 4.09
C PHE A 19 -13.97 -12.10 2.56
N PRO A 20 -13.83 -13.29 1.94
CA PRO A 20 -13.84 -13.40 0.47
C PRO A 20 -15.10 -12.80 -0.16
N VAL A 21 -16.27 -13.02 0.47
CA VAL A 21 -17.55 -12.49 0.00
C VAL A 21 -17.59 -10.97 0.16
N LEU A 22 -17.10 -10.43 1.27
CA LEU A 22 -17.02 -8.98 1.49
C LEU A 22 -16.10 -8.29 0.47
N ILE A 23 -14.96 -8.92 0.15
CA ILE A 23 -14.02 -8.40 -0.87
C ILE A 23 -14.66 -8.45 -2.26
N GLU A 24 -15.39 -9.51 -2.60
CA GLU A 24 -16.14 -9.57 -3.86
C GLU A 24 -17.22 -8.48 -3.94
N ILE A 25 -17.97 -8.26 -2.86
CA ILE A 25 -18.97 -7.19 -2.76
C ILE A 25 -18.30 -5.82 -2.92
N LEU A 26 -17.14 -5.62 -2.28
CA LEU A 26 -16.38 -4.37 -2.34
C LEU A 26 -15.95 -4.01 -3.77
N SER A 27 -15.70 -5.03 -4.60
CA SER A 27 -15.32 -4.86 -6.00
C SER A 27 -16.52 -4.73 -6.96
N LYS A 28 -17.55 -5.57 -6.81
CA LYS A 28 -18.60 -5.75 -7.83
C LYS A 28 -19.97 -5.16 -7.49
N ALA A 29 -20.26 -4.89 -6.22
CA ALA A 29 -21.60 -4.50 -5.82
C ALA A 29 -21.92 -3.03 -6.16
N GLU A 30 -23.19 -2.67 -6.05
CA GLU A 30 -23.61 -1.28 -6.15
C GLU A 30 -22.98 -0.42 -5.05
N PHE A 31 -22.77 0.86 -5.35
CA PHE A 31 -22.00 1.78 -4.50
C PHE A 31 -22.45 1.79 -3.04
N LYS A 32 -23.76 1.73 -2.76
CA LYS A 32 -24.30 1.70 -1.39
C LYS A 32 -23.81 0.47 -0.62
N THR A 33 -23.79 -0.70 -1.25
CA THR A 33 -23.35 -1.95 -0.61
C THR A 33 -21.83 -1.97 -0.46
N ARG A 34 -21.09 -1.43 -1.44
CA ARG A 34 -19.63 -1.27 -1.34
C ARG A 34 -19.21 -0.46 -0.12
N LYS A 35 -19.97 0.58 0.25
CA LYS A 35 -19.68 1.38 1.47
C LYS A 35 -19.69 0.51 2.72
N GLU A 36 -20.72 -0.29 2.91
CA GLU A 36 -20.85 -1.13 4.10
C GLU A 36 -19.75 -2.20 4.14
N ALA A 37 -19.39 -2.76 2.98
CA ALA A 37 -18.25 -3.68 2.88
C ALA A 37 -16.92 -2.99 3.23
N ALA A 38 -16.70 -1.75 2.78
CA ALA A 38 -15.50 -0.98 3.10
C ALA A 38 -15.39 -0.74 4.61
N TRP A 39 -16.49 -0.32 5.25
CA TRP A 39 -16.56 -0.15 6.70
C TRP A 39 -16.25 -1.45 7.45
N ALA A 40 -16.81 -2.58 7.00
CA ALA A 40 -16.54 -3.88 7.60
C ALA A 40 -15.04 -4.25 7.52
N ILE A 41 -14.42 -4.06 6.36
CA ILE A 41 -12.99 -4.34 6.16
C ILE A 41 -12.11 -3.41 6.99
N THR A 42 -12.37 -2.10 7.03
CA THR A 42 -11.56 -1.16 7.82
C THR A 42 -11.71 -1.39 9.33
N ASN A 43 -12.91 -1.74 9.79
CA ASN A 43 -13.13 -2.11 11.19
C ASN A 43 -12.38 -3.40 11.54
N ALA A 44 -12.40 -4.37 10.62
CA ALA A 44 -11.63 -5.59 10.73
C ALA A 44 -10.12 -5.27 10.84
N THR A 45 -9.56 -4.42 9.97
CA THR A 45 -8.13 -4.08 10.07
C THR A 45 -7.76 -3.27 11.30
N SER A 46 -8.72 -2.57 11.92
CA SER A 46 -8.48 -1.78 13.15
C SER A 46 -8.49 -2.62 14.42
N GLY A 47 -9.33 -3.66 14.48
CA GLY A 47 -9.52 -4.49 15.68
C GLY A 47 -8.97 -5.92 15.58
N GLY A 48 -8.51 -6.33 14.41
CA GLY A 48 -7.98 -7.68 14.17
C GLY A 48 -6.57 -7.88 14.72
N THR A 49 -6.20 -9.14 14.93
CA THR A 49 -4.81 -9.52 15.26
C THR A 49 -3.91 -9.42 14.01
N PRO A 50 -2.57 -9.36 14.17
CA PRO A 50 -1.64 -9.33 13.04
C PRO A 50 -1.88 -10.43 12.00
N ASP A 51 -2.12 -11.67 12.44
CA ASP A 51 -2.40 -12.82 11.55
C ASP A 51 -3.70 -12.65 10.77
N GLN A 52 -4.71 -12.06 11.40
CA GLN A 52 -6.00 -11.79 10.80
C GLN A 52 -5.91 -10.70 9.72
N ILE A 53 -5.18 -9.63 10.02
CA ILE A 53 -4.94 -8.54 9.06
C ILE A 53 -4.10 -9.07 7.88
N ARG A 54 -3.10 -9.91 8.15
CA ARG A 54 -2.32 -10.61 7.11
C ARG A 54 -3.21 -11.45 6.21
N TYR A 55 -4.12 -12.23 6.79
CA TYR A 55 -5.10 -13.00 6.04
C TYR A 55 -5.94 -12.10 5.12
N LEU A 56 -6.45 -10.96 5.60
CA LEU A 56 -7.23 -10.02 4.78
C LEU A 56 -6.42 -9.48 3.60
N ALA A 57 -5.17 -9.08 3.85
CA ALA A 57 -4.28 -8.60 2.80
C ALA A 57 -4.03 -9.69 1.74
N MET A 58 -3.79 -10.93 2.16
CA MET A 58 -3.63 -12.09 1.27
C MET A 58 -4.89 -12.43 0.46
N GLN A 59 -6.09 -12.15 0.99
CA GLN A 59 -7.35 -12.31 0.25
C GLN A 59 -7.58 -11.20 -0.81
N GLY A 60 -6.65 -10.24 -0.95
CA GLY A 60 -6.72 -9.22 -1.98
C GLY A 60 -7.67 -8.07 -1.65
N CYS A 61 -7.76 -7.66 -0.38
CA CYS A 61 -8.56 -6.50 0.00
C CYS A 61 -7.96 -5.15 -0.42
N ILE A 62 -6.64 -5.10 -0.70
CA ILE A 62 -5.90 -3.87 -0.99
C ILE A 62 -6.39 -3.18 -2.27
N PRO A 63 -6.45 -3.83 -3.46
CA PRO A 63 -6.88 -3.13 -4.67
C PRO A 63 -8.30 -2.54 -4.58
N PRO A 64 -9.31 -3.28 -4.06
CA PRO A 64 -10.64 -2.71 -3.84
C PRO A 64 -10.68 -1.52 -2.87
N LEU A 65 -9.80 -1.48 -1.85
CA LEU A 65 -9.66 -0.32 -0.97
C LEU A 65 -9.03 0.87 -1.70
N CYS A 66 -8.01 0.64 -2.52
CA CYS A 66 -7.40 1.69 -3.34
C CYS A 66 -8.41 2.28 -4.34
N ASP A 67 -9.31 1.48 -4.91
CA ASP A 67 -10.39 1.97 -5.78
C ASP A 67 -11.40 2.88 -5.07
N LEU A 68 -11.50 2.80 -3.75
CA LEU A 68 -12.36 3.70 -2.98
C LEU A 68 -11.74 5.08 -2.74
N LEU A 69 -10.44 5.25 -2.97
CA LEU A 69 -9.77 6.54 -2.78
C LEU A 69 -10.22 7.59 -3.81
N THR A 70 -10.75 7.17 -4.96
CA THR A 70 -11.19 8.07 -6.04
C THR A 70 -12.69 8.40 -6.00
N VAL A 71 -13.40 7.99 -4.96
CA VAL A 71 -14.85 8.25 -4.85
C VAL A 71 -15.11 9.65 -4.30
N MET A 72 -16.25 10.24 -4.65
CA MET A 72 -16.60 11.60 -4.22
C MET A 72 -17.01 11.69 -2.74
N ASP A 73 -17.28 10.56 -2.09
CA ASP A 73 -17.69 10.54 -0.69
C ASP A 73 -16.48 10.57 0.24
N ALA A 74 -16.21 11.75 0.79
CA ALA A 74 -15.08 11.99 1.70
C ALA A 74 -15.03 11.01 2.89
N LYS A 75 -16.18 10.56 3.42
CA LYS A 75 -16.19 9.60 4.53
C LYS A 75 -15.65 8.25 4.09
N ILE A 76 -15.97 7.84 2.87
CA ILE A 76 -15.50 6.56 2.32
C ILE A 76 -14.01 6.62 1.99
N VAL A 77 -13.54 7.75 1.46
CA VAL A 77 -12.10 7.97 1.27
C VAL A 77 -11.35 7.87 2.61
N GLN A 78 -11.86 8.51 3.67
CA GLN A 78 -11.25 8.40 5.01
C GLN A 78 -11.24 6.96 5.53
N VAL A 79 -12.33 6.20 5.34
CA VAL A 79 -12.41 4.79 5.74
C VAL A 79 -11.40 3.94 4.97
N ALA A 80 -11.24 4.18 3.67
CA ALA A 80 -10.26 3.47 2.85
C ALA A 80 -8.83 3.81 3.27
N LEU A 81 -8.50 5.08 3.50
CA LEU A 81 -7.19 5.51 4.01
C LEU A 81 -6.85 4.87 5.35
N ASN A 82 -7.80 4.85 6.30
CA ASN A 82 -7.60 4.19 7.60
C ASN A 82 -7.36 2.67 7.42
N GLY A 83 -8.11 2.04 6.51
CA GLY A 83 -7.94 0.61 6.22
C GLY A 83 -6.55 0.29 5.68
N LEU A 84 -6.06 1.11 4.74
CA LEU A 84 -4.73 0.99 4.15
C LEU A 84 -3.62 1.28 5.15
N GLU A 85 -3.76 2.32 5.99
CA GLU A 85 -2.78 2.64 7.03
C GLU A 85 -2.59 1.47 8.02
N ASN A 86 -3.67 0.83 8.44
CA ASN A 86 -3.59 -0.33 9.35
C ASN A 86 -2.82 -1.49 8.72
N ILE A 87 -3.04 -1.75 7.43
CA ILE A 87 -2.33 -2.80 6.67
C ILE A 87 -0.85 -2.41 6.51
N LEU A 88 -0.56 -1.16 6.16
CA LEU A 88 0.82 -0.66 6.05
C LEU A 88 1.58 -0.77 7.38
N ARG A 89 0.92 -0.44 8.50
CA ARG A 89 1.49 -0.60 9.85
C ARG A 89 1.78 -2.07 10.20
N LEU A 90 0.95 -3.01 9.76
CA LEU A 90 1.29 -4.43 9.87
C LEU A 90 2.54 -4.75 9.06
N GLY A 91 2.65 -4.19 7.86
CA GLY A 91 3.80 -4.36 6.98
C GLY A 91 5.13 -3.91 7.57
N GLU A 92 5.14 -2.85 8.37
CA GLU A 92 6.33 -2.45 9.15
C GLU A 92 6.77 -3.56 10.12
N GLN A 93 5.82 -4.28 10.73
CA GLN A 93 6.11 -5.41 11.64
C GLN A 93 6.59 -6.65 10.87
N ASP A 94 6.09 -6.84 9.65
CA ASP A 94 6.47 -7.94 8.77
C ASP A 94 7.77 -7.66 8.00
N ALA A 95 8.20 -6.40 7.89
CA ALA A 95 9.39 -5.98 7.14
C ALA A 95 10.68 -6.77 7.50
N PRO A 96 10.99 -7.09 8.77
CA PRO A 96 12.16 -7.91 9.12
C PRO A 96 12.14 -9.31 8.50
N MET A 97 10.95 -9.86 8.21
CA MET A 97 10.79 -11.15 7.52
C MET A 97 10.87 -11.03 6.00
N HIS A 98 10.76 -9.81 5.46
CA HIS A 98 10.67 -9.51 4.03
C HIS A 98 11.82 -8.60 3.56
N ASN A 99 13.06 -8.95 3.92
CA ASN A 99 14.29 -8.21 3.54
C ASN A 99 14.29 -6.72 3.94
N GLY A 100 13.58 -6.35 5.00
CA GLY A 100 13.44 -4.96 5.45
C GLY A 100 12.40 -4.15 4.65
N LEU A 101 11.74 -4.76 3.67
CA LEU A 101 10.72 -4.11 2.85
C LEU A 101 9.33 -4.40 3.39
N ASN A 102 8.45 -3.40 3.34
CA ASN A 102 7.04 -3.57 3.65
C ASN A 102 6.33 -4.25 2.47
N PRO A 103 5.90 -5.52 2.57
CA PRO A 103 5.30 -6.22 1.44
C PRO A 103 3.98 -5.60 0.99
N TYR A 104 3.23 -4.94 1.89
CA TYR A 104 1.96 -4.32 1.54
C TYR A 104 2.14 -2.94 0.89
N ALA A 105 3.23 -2.23 1.17
CA ALA A 105 3.58 -1.01 0.46
C ALA A 105 3.81 -1.30 -1.03
N VAL A 106 4.59 -2.35 -1.33
CA VAL A 106 4.81 -2.83 -2.71
C VAL A 106 3.49 -3.16 -3.41
N LEU A 107 2.59 -3.89 -2.75
CA LEU A 107 1.27 -4.22 -3.32
C LEU A 107 0.40 -2.98 -3.59
N ILE A 108 0.52 -1.93 -2.75
CA ILE A 108 -0.20 -0.67 -2.95
C ILE A 108 0.37 0.08 -4.16
N GLU A 109 1.69 0.08 -4.37
CA GLU A 109 2.31 0.64 -5.56
C GLU A 109 1.90 -0.10 -6.84
N GLU A 110 1.96 -1.44 -6.82
CA GLU A 110 1.61 -2.27 -7.99
C GLU A 110 0.16 -2.10 -8.46
N CYS A 111 -0.75 -1.69 -7.56
CA CYS A 111 -2.16 -1.43 -7.90
C CYS A 111 -2.50 0.05 -8.12
N TYR A 112 -1.49 0.90 -8.35
CA TYR A 112 -1.63 2.36 -8.51
C TYR A 112 -2.31 3.03 -7.31
N GLY A 113 -2.19 2.41 -6.13
CA GLY A 113 -2.73 2.92 -4.88
C GLY A 113 -1.95 4.14 -4.40
N LEU A 114 -0.63 4.14 -4.56
CA LEU A 114 0.23 5.27 -4.20
C LEU A 114 -0.15 6.53 -4.99
N ASP A 115 -0.29 6.45 -6.32
CA ASP A 115 -0.70 7.58 -7.17
C ASP A 115 -2.05 8.19 -6.70
N LYS A 116 -2.98 7.33 -6.30
CA LYS A 116 -4.29 7.75 -5.78
C LYS A 116 -4.16 8.45 -4.43
N ILE A 117 -3.25 7.99 -3.56
CA ILE A 117 -2.98 8.64 -2.26
C ILE A 117 -2.30 10.00 -2.48
N GLU A 118 -1.34 10.09 -3.40
CA GLU A 118 -0.69 11.36 -3.77
C GLU A 118 -1.70 12.37 -4.30
N PHE A 119 -2.64 11.95 -5.14
CA PHE A 119 -3.71 12.83 -5.62
C PHE A 119 -4.54 13.44 -4.47
N LEU A 120 -4.73 12.70 -3.38
CA LEU A 120 -5.46 13.17 -2.20
C LEU A 120 -4.73 14.26 -1.41
N GLN A 121 -3.44 14.51 -1.66
CA GLN A 121 -2.73 15.68 -1.15
C GLN A 121 -3.21 17.01 -1.80
N SER A 122 -4.11 16.97 -2.77
CA SER A 122 -4.81 18.14 -3.30
C SER A 122 -6.27 18.25 -2.85
N HIS A 123 -6.73 17.35 -1.97
CA HIS A 123 -8.13 17.26 -1.58
C HIS A 123 -8.56 18.48 -0.74
N GLN A 124 -9.77 19.00 -0.98
CA GLN A 124 -10.34 20.15 -0.25
C GLN A 124 -10.58 19.88 1.26
N ASN A 125 -10.55 18.61 1.66
CA ASN A 125 -10.78 18.21 3.03
C ASN A 125 -9.42 18.05 3.70
N MET A 126 -9.15 18.91 4.69
CA MET A 126 -7.87 18.97 5.38
C MET A 126 -7.53 17.66 6.11
N ASP A 127 -8.53 16.93 6.61
CA ASP A 127 -8.30 15.64 7.29
C ASP A 127 -7.82 14.58 6.29
N ILE A 128 -8.39 14.56 5.08
CA ILE A 128 -7.97 13.64 4.01
C ILE A 128 -6.57 14.00 3.53
N TYR A 129 -6.33 15.29 3.30
CA TYR A 129 -5.01 15.80 2.95
C TYR A 129 -3.95 15.37 3.96
N GLN A 130 -4.17 15.67 5.24
CA GLN A 130 -3.20 15.39 6.29
C GLN A 130 -2.95 13.89 6.39
N LYS A 131 -4.01 13.08 6.33
CA LYS A 131 -3.89 11.63 6.39
C LYS A 131 -3.08 11.06 5.22
N ALA A 132 -3.33 11.53 4.00
CA ALA A 132 -2.57 11.11 2.83
C ALA A 132 -1.10 11.52 2.93
N PHE A 133 -0.84 12.74 3.40
CA PHE A 133 0.51 13.23 3.67
C PHE A 133 1.25 12.33 4.69
N ASP A 134 0.63 12.07 5.84
CA ASP A 134 1.24 11.24 6.90
C ASP A 134 1.53 9.81 6.42
N ILE A 135 0.63 9.22 5.62
CA ILE A 135 0.82 7.87 5.04
C ILE A 135 2.01 7.87 4.08
N ILE A 136 2.09 8.85 3.19
CA ILE A 136 3.21 8.96 2.24
C ILE A 136 4.50 9.15 3.02
N GLU A 137 4.59 10.15 3.90
CA GLU A 137 5.81 10.46 4.65
C GLU A 137 6.30 9.26 5.47
N ARG A 138 5.40 8.51 6.09
CA ARG A 138 5.76 7.38 6.97
C ARG A 138 6.16 6.11 6.23
N PHE A 139 5.40 5.73 5.20
CA PHE A 139 5.52 4.40 4.59
C PHE A 139 6.18 4.41 3.21
N PHE A 140 6.16 5.55 2.53
CA PHE A 140 6.71 5.74 1.19
C PHE A 140 7.77 6.86 1.15
N GLY A 141 7.91 7.60 2.26
CA GLY A 141 8.88 8.67 2.43
C GLY A 141 10.29 8.09 2.37
N SER A 142 11.10 8.74 1.56
CA SER A 142 12.45 8.32 1.21
C SER A 142 13.38 8.22 2.43
N GLU A 143 13.53 7.01 2.99
CA GLU A 143 14.82 6.58 3.54
C GLU A 143 15.67 5.86 2.45
N GLU A 144 15.10 5.50 1.30
CA GLU A 144 15.80 4.77 0.23
C GLU A 144 16.40 5.63 -0.90
N GLU A 145 15.92 6.85 -1.15
CA GLU A 145 16.54 7.70 -2.20
C GLU A 145 17.93 8.24 -1.81
N ASP A 146 18.22 8.35 -0.51
CA ASP A 146 19.50 8.95 -0.05
C ASP A 146 20.65 7.93 0.02
N THR A 147 20.39 6.62 -0.02
CA THR A 147 21.45 5.60 0.16
C THR A 147 21.99 5.05 -1.17
N ARG A 148 21.30 5.24 -2.30
CA ARG A 148 21.73 4.72 -3.62
C ARG A 148 22.35 5.77 -4.55
N LEU A 149 22.32 7.06 -4.17
CA LEU A 149 22.74 8.18 -5.03
C LEU A 149 23.89 9.01 -4.47
N VAL A 150 24.64 8.53 -3.47
CA VAL A 150 25.89 9.17 -3.06
C VAL A 150 27.04 8.61 -3.89
N PRO A 151 27.52 9.29 -4.95
CA PRO A 151 28.81 8.96 -5.52
C PRO A 151 29.86 9.16 -4.43
N SER A 152 30.67 8.12 -4.18
CA SER A 152 31.81 8.23 -3.29
C SER A 152 32.80 9.23 -3.90
N ILE A 153 32.96 10.39 -3.28
CA ILE A 153 33.96 11.38 -3.65
C ILE A 153 35.29 10.88 -3.09
N ASP A 154 36.20 10.46 -3.97
CA ASP A 154 37.55 10.16 -3.54
C ASP A 154 38.24 11.45 -3.07
N SER A 155 38.96 11.34 -1.96
CA SER A 155 39.48 12.46 -1.14
C SER A 155 40.64 13.23 -1.76
N GLN A 156 40.75 13.24 -3.10
CA GLN A 156 41.77 13.98 -3.86
C GLN A 156 41.20 14.82 -5.00
N GLY A 157 39.89 15.09 -5.01
CA GLY A 157 39.28 16.19 -5.75
C GLY A 157 39.85 16.44 -7.14
N GLN A 158 39.51 15.59 -8.11
CA GLN A 158 39.35 15.88 -9.56
C GLN A 158 39.28 14.57 -10.37
N GLU A 159 38.12 13.89 -10.38
CA GLU A 159 37.57 13.18 -11.57
C GLU A 159 36.22 12.53 -11.23
N TYR A 160 35.23 12.68 -12.11
CA TYR A 160 33.97 11.93 -12.02
C TYR A 160 34.15 10.58 -12.72
N GLN A 161 34.21 9.48 -11.97
CA GLN A 161 34.28 8.15 -12.57
C GLN A 161 32.88 7.58 -12.79
N PHE A 162 32.41 7.61 -14.04
CA PHE A 162 31.25 6.85 -14.48
C PHE A 162 31.66 5.39 -14.66
N THR A 163 31.28 4.52 -13.73
CA THR A 163 31.30 3.07 -13.96
C THR A 163 30.16 2.71 -14.91
N ALA A 164 30.46 2.64 -16.20
CA ALA A 164 29.58 2.00 -17.16
C ALA A 164 29.41 0.50 -16.79
N PRO A 165 28.22 -0.09 -16.96
CA PRO A 165 28.06 -1.53 -16.82
C PRO A 165 28.99 -2.25 -17.80
N ASP A 166 29.62 -3.29 -17.27
CA ASP A 166 30.64 -4.13 -17.87
C ASP A 166 30.34 -4.48 -19.34
N SER A 167 31.14 -3.94 -20.26
CA SER A 167 31.07 -4.23 -21.71
C SER A 167 31.88 -5.46 -22.10
N SER A 168 32.36 -6.26 -21.14
CA SER A 168 33.20 -7.44 -21.41
C SER A 168 32.45 -8.72 -21.80
N GLN A 169 31.15 -8.67 -22.10
CA GLN A 169 30.37 -9.85 -22.54
C GLN A 169 29.62 -9.73 -23.88
N LEU A 170 29.93 -8.74 -24.72
CA LEU A 170 29.36 -8.71 -26.08
C LEU A 170 30.26 -9.48 -27.07
N PRO A 171 29.80 -10.61 -27.67
CA PRO A 171 30.59 -11.32 -28.66
C PRO A 171 30.73 -10.46 -29.92
N VAL A 172 31.97 -10.11 -30.25
CA VAL A 172 32.35 -9.38 -31.47
C VAL A 172 32.07 -10.28 -32.68
N GLN A 173 30.89 -10.13 -33.28
CA GLN A 173 30.54 -10.76 -34.55
C GLN A 173 31.00 -9.83 -35.68
N GLY A 174 32.18 -10.11 -36.23
CA GLY A 174 32.75 -9.37 -37.35
C GLY A 174 31.93 -9.57 -38.62
N PHE A 175 31.60 -8.48 -39.30
CA PHE A 175 31.11 -8.50 -40.68
C PHE A 175 32.29 -8.20 -41.62
N GLU A 176 32.68 -9.17 -42.43
CA GLU A 176 33.54 -8.95 -43.61
C GLU A 176 32.68 -8.45 -44.78
N PHE A 177 33.18 -7.42 -45.48
CA PHE A 177 32.70 -6.96 -46.79
C PHE A 177 33.48 -7.64 -47.90
#